data_AF-A0A7J0FL90-F1
#
_entry.id   AF-A0A7J0FL90-F1
#
_cell.length_a   1.000
_cell.length_b   1.000
_cell.length_c   1.000
_cell.angle_alpha   90.00
_cell.angle_beta   90.00
_cell.angle_gamma   90.00
#
_symmetry.space_group_name_H-M   'P 1'
#
loop_
_entity.id
_entity.type
_entity.pdbx_description
1 polymer ?
#
loop_
_entity_poly.entity_id
_entity_poly.type
_entity_poly.pdbx_seq_one_letter_code
_entity_poly.pdbx_strand_id
1 'polypeptide(L)'
;MANHIVLLSLVALSFCYLAFAFEPSPLQDFCVADPTSSARVNGLACKNPMTVQANDFFFSGLHIAGNTSNPIGSRVTPVNVAQIPGLNTLGISMVRIDYAPWGINPPHTHPRASEILTIVEGYGNAVAIASLSSQNPGVITVANAVFGSNPAIAGDILAKAFQVDKKIVEHIQSKF
;
A
#
# COMPACT_ATOMS: atom_id res chain seq x y z
N MET A 1 -42.15 -11.23 25.62
CA MET A 1 -40.77 -11.31 26.16
C MET A 1 -39.79 -11.97 25.18
N ALA A 2 -40.07 -13.18 24.67
CA ALA A 2 -39.19 -13.88 23.72
C ALA A 2 -38.87 -13.10 22.43
N ASN A 3 -39.86 -12.45 21.79
CA ASN A 3 -39.63 -11.66 20.56
C ASN A 3 -38.73 -10.43 20.77
N HIS A 4 -38.77 -9.80 21.96
CA HIS A 4 -37.90 -8.68 22.27
C HIS A 4 -36.45 -9.13 22.52
N ILE A 5 -36.28 -10.30 23.14
CA ILE A 5 -34.96 -10.91 23.33
C ILE A 5 -34.36 -11.30 21.97
N VAL A 6 -35.14 -11.92 21.07
CA VAL A 6 -34.67 -12.26 19.71
C VAL A 6 -34.29 -11.01 18.91
N LEU A 7 -35.10 -9.95 18.98
CA LEU A 7 -34.80 -8.68 18.30
C LEU A 7 -33.53 -8.01 18.85
N LEU A 8 -33.37 -7.96 20.18
CA LEU A 8 -32.16 -7.43 20.83
C LEU A 8 -30.92 -8.24 20.47
N SER A 9 -31.03 -9.57 20.39
CA SER A 9 -29.93 -10.44 19.96
C SER A 9 -29.55 -10.22 18.50
N LEU A 10 -30.51 -10.03 17.60
CA LEU A 10 -30.25 -9.72 16.19
C LEU A 10 -29.60 -8.35 16.00
N VAL A 11 -30.02 -7.34 16.77
CA VAL A 11 -29.39 -6.01 16.78
C VAL A 11 -27.98 -6.08 17.35
N ALA A 12 -27.75 -6.81 18.44
CA ALA A 12 -26.41 -7.00 18.99
C ALA A 12 -25.48 -7.71 18.00
N LEU A 13 -25.96 -8.75 17.30
CA LEU A 13 -25.19 -9.40 16.23
C LEU A 13 -24.89 -8.47 15.05
N SER A 14 -25.80 -7.57 14.67
CA SER A 14 -25.53 -6.64 13.56
C SER A 14 -24.47 -5.59 13.90
N PHE A 15 -24.35 -5.18 15.16
CA PHE A 15 -23.27 -4.30 15.63
C PHE A 15 -21.90 -5.00 15.74
N CYS A 16 -21.86 -6.33 15.87
CA CYS A 16 -20.62 -7.10 15.91
C CYS A 16 -19.88 -7.18 14.55
N TYR A 17 -20.50 -6.75 13.44
CA TYR A 17 -19.90 -6.81 12.10
C TYR A 17 -19.14 -5.55 11.67
N LEU A 18 -18.90 -4.58 12.56
CA LEU A 18 -17.99 -3.48 12.27
C LEU A 18 -16.54 -3.96 12.39
N ALA A 19 -16.06 -4.65 11.35
CA ALA A 19 -14.64 -4.92 11.17
C ALA A 19 -13.95 -3.63 10.74
N PHE A 20 -13.30 -2.97 11.70
CA PHE A 20 -12.48 -1.80 11.43
C PHE A 20 -11.14 -2.26 10.84
N ALA A 21 -10.95 -2.05 9.55
CA ALA A 21 -9.72 -2.38 8.82
C ALA A 21 -8.73 -1.20 8.77
N PHE A 22 -8.43 -0.59 9.93
CA PHE A 22 -7.40 0.45 10.05
C PHE A 22 -6.28 -0.01 10.99
N GLU A 23 -5.11 0.63 10.92
CA GLU A 23 -3.99 0.24 11.79
C GLU A 23 -4.30 0.49 13.27
N PRO A 24 -3.91 -0.42 14.18
CA PRO A 24 -4.11 -0.21 15.61
C PRO A 24 -3.52 1.13 16.08
N SER A 25 -4.28 1.87 16.88
CA SER A 25 -3.79 3.12 17.46
C SER A 25 -2.53 2.89 18.30
N PRO A 26 -1.55 3.81 18.28
CA PRO A 26 -0.36 3.69 19.10
C PRO A 26 -0.71 3.72 20.60
N LEU A 27 0.01 2.93 21.39
CA LEU A 27 -0.16 2.84 22.85
C LEU A 27 0.87 3.67 23.63
N GLN A 28 1.76 4.36 22.90
CA GLN A 28 2.86 5.18 23.41
C GLN A 28 3.28 6.19 22.33
N ASP A 29 4.07 7.19 22.69
CA ASP A 29 4.50 8.26 21.80
C ASP A 29 5.25 7.75 20.56
N PHE A 30 6.11 6.74 20.72
CA PHE A 30 6.83 6.13 19.61
C PHE A 30 7.16 4.65 19.87
N CYS A 31 7.22 3.87 18.79
CA CYS A 31 7.70 2.50 18.76
C CYS A 31 8.50 2.30 17.47
N VAL A 32 9.76 2.75 17.45
CA VAL A 32 10.62 2.63 16.27
C VAL A 32 10.81 1.15 15.93
N ALA A 33 10.58 0.77 14.67
CA ALA A 33 10.75 -0.61 14.23
C ALA A 33 12.19 -1.11 14.43
N ASP A 34 12.31 -2.30 15.04
CA ASP A 34 13.57 -3.00 15.26
C ASP A 34 13.78 -4.08 14.18
N PRO A 35 14.67 -3.86 13.20
CA PRO A 35 14.95 -4.84 12.17
C PRO A 35 15.75 -6.05 12.68
N THR A 36 16.31 -5.98 13.90
CA THR A 36 17.13 -7.05 14.49
C THR A 36 16.32 -8.03 15.33
N SER A 37 15.07 -7.67 15.66
CA SER A 37 14.19 -8.52 16.46
C SER A 37 13.77 -9.77 15.70
N SER A 38 13.83 -10.92 16.38
CA SER A 38 13.33 -12.21 15.86
C SER A 38 11.83 -12.42 16.14
N ALA A 39 11.20 -11.52 16.89
CA ALA A 39 9.80 -11.63 17.26
C ALA A 39 8.89 -11.50 16.03
N ARG A 40 7.91 -12.40 15.91
CA ARG A 40 6.87 -12.34 14.88
C ARG A 40 5.61 -11.75 15.48
N VAL A 41 5.30 -10.52 15.09
CA VAL A 41 4.12 -9.76 15.54
C VAL A 41 3.40 -9.18 14.32
N ASN A 42 2.17 -8.70 14.51
CA ASN A 42 1.55 -7.83 13.50
C ASN A 42 2.26 -6.47 13.52
N GLY A 43 2.72 -6.00 12.36
CA GLY A 43 3.62 -4.85 12.27
C GLY A 43 5.07 -5.24 12.54
N LEU A 44 5.78 -4.43 13.33
CA LEU A 44 7.20 -4.61 13.64
C LEU A 44 7.44 -4.45 15.15
N ALA A 45 8.34 -5.26 15.71
CA ALA A 45 8.76 -5.11 17.10
C ALA A 45 9.44 -3.74 17.32
N CYS A 46 9.33 -3.19 18.53
CA CYS A 46 9.94 -1.90 18.86
C CYS A 46 11.41 -2.05 19.30
N LYS A 47 12.26 -1.09 18.92
CA LYS A 47 13.58 -0.89 19.55
C LYS A 47 13.41 -0.51 21.01
N ASN A 48 14.45 -0.70 21.81
CA ASN A 48 14.54 -0.12 23.15
C ASN A 48 14.42 1.42 23.04
N PRO A 49 13.48 2.08 23.73
CA PRO A 49 13.32 3.53 23.66
C PRO A 49 14.60 4.33 23.98
N MET A 50 15.48 3.78 24.82
CA MET A 50 16.75 4.42 25.20
C MET A 50 17.81 4.39 24.09
N THR A 51 17.61 3.61 23.02
CA THR A 51 18.55 3.50 21.89
C THR A 51 18.03 4.17 20.63
N VAL A 52 16.84 4.77 20.69
CA VAL A 52 16.22 5.51 19.59
C VAL A 52 16.98 6.81 19.34
N GLN A 53 17.17 7.15 18.06
CA GLN A 53 17.82 8.40 17.63
C GLN A 53 16.96 9.15 16.61
N ALA A 54 17.25 10.44 16.41
CA ALA A 54 16.57 11.28 15.41
C ALA A 54 16.59 10.65 14.01
N ASN A 55 17.69 9.95 13.69
CA ASN A 55 17.90 9.29 12.40
C ASN A 55 16.86 8.18 12.14
N ASP A 56 16.25 7.61 13.19
CA ASP A 56 15.18 6.61 13.04
C ASP A 56 13.88 7.21 12.49
N PHE A 57 13.73 8.54 12.52
CA PHE A 57 12.57 9.29 12.01
C PHE A 57 12.88 10.08 10.72
N PHE A 58 14.08 9.91 10.17
CA PHE A 58 14.58 10.72 9.06
C PHE A 58 14.65 9.93 7.76
N PHE A 59 14.21 10.56 6.67
CA PHE A 59 14.46 10.09 5.31
C PHE A 59 14.87 11.26 4.41
N SER A 60 15.95 11.06 3.66
CA SER A 60 16.38 11.96 2.61
C SER A 60 16.04 11.37 1.25
N GLY A 61 15.54 12.18 0.32
CA GLY A 61 15.27 11.76 -1.05
C GLY A 61 13.96 12.27 -1.64
N LEU A 62 12.96 12.62 -0.82
CA LEU A 62 11.69 13.18 -1.34
C LEU A 62 11.85 14.53 -2.05
N HIS A 63 12.93 15.26 -1.78
CA HIS A 63 13.29 16.49 -2.47
C HIS A 63 13.94 16.24 -3.85
N ILE A 64 14.29 14.99 -4.17
CA ILE A 64 14.97 14.59 -5.41
C ILE A 64 13.93 13.97 -6.34
N ALA A 65 13.89 14.43 -7.59
CA ALA A 65 13.03 13.84 -8.60
C ALA A 65 13.48 12.40 -8.94
N GLY A 66 12.52 11.48 -9.01
CA GLY A 66 12.75 10.12 -9.46
C GLY A 66 13.11 10.03 -10.94
N ASN A 67 13.89 9.01 -11.32
CA ASN A 67 14.23 8.77 -12.73
C ASN A 67 13.02 8.20 -13.50
N THR A 68 12.43 9.03 -14.36
CA THR A 68 11.27 8.72 -15.21
C THR A 68 11.66 8.21 -16.60
N SER A 69 12.95 8.10 -16.93
CA SER A 69 13.46 7.50 -18.18
C SER A 69 13.33 5.97 -18.15
N ASN A 70 12.09 5.49 -18.12
CA ASN A 70 11.71 4.09 -18.04
C ASN A 70 10.41 3.84 -18.84
N PRO A 71 10.05 2.58 -19.15
CA PRO A 71 8.92 2.28 -20.04
C PRO A 71 7.55 2.79 -19.59
N ILE A 72 7.33 2.99 -18.28
CA ILE A 72 6.06 3.51 -17.76
C ILE A 72 6.06 5.04 -17.62
N GLY A 73 7.23 5.69 -17.79
CA GLY A 73 7.37 7.15 -17.73
C GLY A 73 7.11 7.75 -16.35
N SER A 74 7.13 6.96 -15.28
CA SER A 74 6.91 7.43 -13.92
C SER A 74 7.85 6.77 -12.91
N ARG A 75 8.00 7.39 -11.74
CA ARG A 75 8.77 6.84 -10.62
C ARG A 75 8.08 7.16 -9.31
N VAL A 76 7.73 6.12 -8.56
CA VAL A 76 7.26 6.22 -7.18
C VAL A 76 8.46 6.09 -6.24
N THR A 77 8.61 7.05 -5.33
CA THR A 77 9.60 7.06 -4.24
C THR A 77 8.84 6.90 -2.93
N PRO A 78 8.78 5.67 -2.37
CA PRO A 78 8.02 5.40 -1.16
C PRO A 78 8.79 5.83 0.09
N VAL A 79 8.02 6.29 1.08
CA VAL A 79 8.47 6.61 2.44
C VAL A 79 7.48 6.02 3.41
N ASN A 80 7.62 4.71 3.60
CA ASN A 80 6.83 3.93 4.54
C ASN A 80 7.72 3.45 5.70
N VAL A 81 7.20 2.57 6.57
CA VAL A 81 7.95 2.07 7.74
C VAL A 81 9.29 1.42 7.40
N ALA A 82 9.49 0.92 6.18
CA ALA A 82 10.75 0.36 5.73
C ALA A 82 11.83 1.44 5.47
N GLN A 83 11.43 2.66 5.09
CA GLN A 83 12.34 3.79 4.91
C GLN A 83 12.49 4.63 6.18
N ILE A 84 11.41 4.79 6.95
CA ILE A 84 11.41 5.50 8.22
C ILE A 84 10.88 4.54 9.30
N PRO A 85 11.78 3.84 10.02
CA PRO A 85 11.41 2.91 11.10
C PRO A 85 10.54 3.55 12.19
N GLY A 86 10.69 4.86 12.41
CA GLY A 86 9.88 5.64 13.35
C GLY A 86 8.40 5.79 12.98
N LEU A 87 7.98 5.44 11.76
CA LEU A 87 6.55 5.42 11.38
C LEU A 87 5.78 4.22 11.94
N ASN A 88 6.49 3.25 12.53
CA ASN A 88 5.85 2.07 13.09
C ASN A 88 4.88 2.48 14.22
N THR A 89 3.68 1.88 14.20
CA THR A 89 2.49 2.15 15.02
C THR A 89 1.74 3.46 14.72
N LEU A 90 2.25 4.32 13.82
CA LEU A 90 1.64 5.64 13.59
C LEU A 90 0.54 5.67 12.53
N GLY A 91 0.31 4.57 11.80
CA GLY A 91 -0.81 4.51 10.86
C GLY A 91 -0.65 5.40 9.63
N ILE A 92 0.56 5.86 9.30
CA ILE A 92 0.79 6.79 8.20
C ILE A 92 2.02 6.42 7.37
N SER A 93 1.97 6.72 6.08
CA SER A 93 3.12 6.72 5.16
C SER A 93 2.93 7.78 4.08
N MET A 94 3.98 8.03 3.30
CA MET A 94 3.98 9.01 2.22
C MET A 94 4.70 8.45 0.99
N VAL A 95 4.36 8.96 -0.18
CA VAL A 95 5.08 8.71 -1.43
C VAL A 95 5.24 10.02 -2.21
N ARG A 96 6.36 10.16 -2.92
CA ARG A 96 6.48 11.09 -4.06
C ARG A 96 6.32 10.31 -5.34
N ILE A 97 5.63 10.89 -6.31
CA ILE A 97 5.45 10.31 -7.63
C ILE A 97 5.86 11.36 -8.66
N ASP A 98 6.87 11.04 -9.46
CA ASP A 98 7.31 11.84 -10.59
C ASP A 98 6.81 11.21 -11.89
N TYR A 99 6.27 12.03 -12.79
CA TYR A 99 5.79 11.64 -14.11
C TYR A 99 6.50 12.45 -15.20
N ALA A 100 7.04 11.77 -16.20
CA ALA A 100 7.36 12.38 -17.49
C ALA A 100 6.07 12.68 -18.27
N PRO A 101 6.10 13.50 -19.34
CA PRO A 101 4.95 13.65 -20.23
C PRO A 101 4.50 12.28 -20.74
N TRP A 102 3.19 12.02 -20.64
CA TRP A 102 2.55 10.74 -21.00
C TRP A 102 2.89 9.55 -20.09
N GLY A 103 3.67 9.75 -19.04
CA GLY A 103 3.94 8.73 -18.04
C GLY A 103 2.68 8.34 -17.28
N ILE A 104 2.62 7.08 -16.86
CA ILE A 104 1.51 6.52 -16.10
C ILE A 104 1.99 5.91 -14.79
N ASN A 105 1.16 5.98 -13.76
CA ASN A 105 1.24 5.09 -12.63
C ASN A 105 0.15 4.03 -12.88
N PRO A 106 0.53 2.80 -13.28
CA PRO A 106 -0.43 1.81 -13.77
C PRO A 106 -1.56 1.56 -12.77
N PRO A 107 -2.74 1.09 -13.22
CA PRO A 107 -3.84 0.74 -12.33
C PRO A 107 -3.38 -0.18 -11.21
N HIS A 108 -3.59 0.24 -9.97
CA HIS A 108 -3.17 -0.47 -8.78
C HIS A 108 -4.14 -0.25 -7.62
N THR A 109 -3.98 -1.03 -6.55
CA THR A 109 -4.71 -0.86 -5.30
C THR A 109 -3.77 -0.89 -4.10
N HIS A 110 -4.20 -0.22 -3.02
CA HIS A 110 -3.59 -0.29 -1.71
C HIS A 110 -4.48 -1.15 -0.80
N PRO A 111 -4.11 -2.42 -0.50
CA PRO A 111 -5.00 -3.33 0.23
C PRO A 111 -5.26 -2.93 1.69
N ARG A 112 -4.46 -2.03 2.26
CA ARG A 112 -4.49 -1.67 3.69
C ARG A 112 -4.56 -0.17 3.97
N ALA A 113 -4.82 0.67 2.97
CA ALA A 113 -4.88 2.11 3.19
C ALA A 113 -5.79 2.83 2.19
N SER A 114 -6.36 3.94 2.64
CA SER A 114 -6.80 5.00 1.75
C SER A 114 -5.62 5.93 1.43
N GLU A 115 -5.69 6.58 0.28
CA GLU A 115 -4.67 7.51 -0.21
C GLU A 115 -5.28 8.89 -0.43
N ILE A 116 -4.57 9.94 0.00
CA ILE A 116 -4.84 11.33 -0.36
C ILE A 116 -3.67 11.83 -1.18
N LEU A 117 -3.93 12.17 -2.44
CA LEU A 117 -2.92 12.59 -3.41
C LEU A 117 -3.06 14.08 -3.72
N THR A 118 -1.95 14.81 -3.66
CA THR A 118 -1.84 16.23 -3.99
C THR A 118 -0.86 16.42 -5.13
N ILE A 119 -1.28 17.11 -6.20
CA ILE A 119 -0.38 17.54 -7.27
C ILE A 119 0.37 18.79 -6.80
N VAL A 120 1.69 18.74 -6.80
CA VAL A 120 2.55 19.85 -6.36
C VAL A 120 3.18 20.61 -7.53
N GLU A 121 3.34 19.95 -8.68
CA GLU A 121 3.80 20.55 -9.93
C GLU A 121 3.03 19.94 -11.10
N GLY A 122 2.59 20.78 -12.04
CA GLY A 122 1.82 20.34 -13.20
C GLY A 122 2.01 21.28 -14.39
N TYR A 123 2.98 20.97 -15.26
CA TYR A 123 3.10 21.43 -16.65
C TYR A 123 4.38 20.80 -17.24
N GLY A 124 4.24 19.89 -18.21
CA GLY A 124 5.38 19.07 -18.68
C GLY A 124 5.56 17.84 -17.79
N ASN A 125 6.60 17.82 -16.96
CA ASN A 125 6.71 16.82 -15.90
C ASN A 125 5.67 17.13 -14.81
N ALA A 126 5.06 16.10 -14.25
CA ALA A 126 4.13 16.26 -13.12
C ALA A 126 4.72 15.61 -11.87
N VAL A 127 4.50 16.24 -10.71
CA VAL A 127 4.91 15.70 -9.42
C VAL A 127 3.69 15.67 -8.50
N ALA A 128 3.48 14.51 -7.90
CA ALA A 128 2.46 14.30 -6.88
C ALA A 128 3.09 13.85 -5.56
N ILE A 129 2.53 14.30 -4.46
CA ILE A 129 2.80 13.75 -3.12
C ILE A 129 1.51 13.11 -2.64
N ALA A 130 1.59 11.86 -2.18
CA ALA A 130 0.45 11.20 -1.59
C ALA A 130 0.75 10.69 -0.20
N SER A 131 -0.23 10.82 0.69
CA SER A 131 -0.19 10.31 2.06
C SER A 131 -1.18 9.16 2.18
N LEU A 132 -0.80 8.11 2.90
CA LEU A 132 -1.60 6.90 3.05
C LEU A 132 -1.87 6.61 4.52
N SER A 133 -3.07 6.09 4.82
CA SER A 133 -3.55 5.80 6.18
C SER A 133 -3.06 4.45 6.75
N SER A 134 -1.81 4.06 6.43
CA SER A 134 -1.13 2.91 7.02
C SER A 134 0.38 3.12 6.92
N GLN A 135 1.13 2.62 7.91
CA GLN A 135 2.60 2.58 7.86
C GLN A 135 3.13 1.67 6.75
N ASN A 136 2.33 0.71 6.29
CA ASN A 136 2.64 -0.24 5.23
C ASN A 136 1.38 -0.52 4.39
N PRO A 137 1.01 0.38 3.47
CA PRO A 137 -0.24 0.30 2.71
C PRO A 137 -0.30 -0.93 1.79
N GLY A 138 0.86 -1.43 1.35
CA GLY A 138 0.99 -2.43 0.29
C GLY A 138 0.63 -1.87 -1.08
N VAL A 139 1.07 -2.51 -2.15
CA VAL A 139 0.74 -2.09 -3.53
C VAL A 139 0.46 -3.34 -4.35
N ILE A 140 -0.66 -3.36 -5.06
CA ILE A 140 -1.02 -4.42 -6.00
C ILE A 140 -1.21 -3.78 -7.37
N THR A 141 -0.21 -3.87 -8.23
CA THR A 141 -0.35 -3.48 -9.64
C THR A 141 -1.24 -4.48 -10.35
N VAL A 142 -2.38 -4.04 -10.87
CA VAL A 142 -3.44 -4.92 -11.41
C VAL A 142 -2.89 -5.80 -12.53
N ALA A 143 -2.14 -5.22 -13.47
CA ALA A 143 -1.62 -5.97 -14.60
C ALA A 143 -0.62 -7.05 -14.18
N ASN A 144 0.31 -6.74 -13.27
CA ASN A 144 1.25 -7.75 -12.73
C ASN A 144 0.51 -8.83 -11.92
N ALA A 145 -0.50 -8.46 -11.12
CA ALA A 145 -1.25 -9.42 -10.33
C ALA A 145 -2.10 -10.38 -11.18
N VAL A 146 -2.61 -9.91 -12.33
CA VAL A 146 -3.48 -10.70 -13.22
C VAL A 146 -2.67 -11.48 -14.27
N PHE A 147 -1.71 -10.83 -14.92
CA PHE A 147 -0.98 -11.39 -16.06
C PHE A 147 0.46 -11.80 -15.75
N GLY A 148 1.06 -11.32 -14.66
CA GLY A 148 2.45 -11.60 -14.26
C GLY A 148 2.59 -12.32 -12.93
N SER A 149 1.53 -12.97 -12.42
CA SER A 149 1.57 -13.68 -11.15
C SER A 149 2.44 -14.94 -11.23
N ASN A 150 2.97 -15.40 -10.10
CA ASN A 150 3.68 -16.68 -10.00
C ASN A 150 3.11 -17.54 -8.86
N PRO A 151 2.49 -18.71 -9.14
CA PRO A 151 2.23 -19.26 -10.48
C PRO A 151 1.27 -18.38 -11.31
N ALA A 152 1.39 -18.48 -12.64
CA ALA A 152 0.53 -17.74 -13.55
C ALA A 152 -0.93 -18.20 -13.43
N ILE A 153 -1.89 -17.27 -13.49
CA ILE A 153 -3.31 -17.63 -13.64
C ILE A 153 -3.48 -18.34 -14.98
N ALA A 154 -4.22 -19.45 -14.96
CA ALA A 154 -4.43 -20.27 -16.14
C ALA A 154 -5.06 -19.45 -17.28
N GLY A 155 -4.48 -19.56 -18.48
CA GLY A 155 -4.85 -18.70 -19.60
C GLY A 155 -6.30 -18.87 -20.08
N ASP A 156 -6.91 -20.04 -19.86
CA ASP A 156 -8.32 -20.31 -20.13
C ASP A 156 -9.26 -19.58 -19.16
N ILE A 157 -8.89 -19.47 -17.88
CA ILE A 157 -9.64 -18.68 -16.88
C ILE A 157 -9.64 -17.21 -17.29
N LEU A 158 -8.46 -16.65 -17.61
CA LEU A 158 -8.33 -15.27 -18.04
C LEU A 158 -9.04 -15.03 -19.38
N ALA A 159 -8.92 -15.94 -20.34
CA ALA A 159 -9.60 -15.84 -21.63
C ALA A 159 -11.12 -15.77 -21.44
N LYS A 160 -11.67 -16.59 -20.54
CA LYS A 160 -13.09 -16.55 -20.19
C LYS A 160 -13.48 -15.25 -19.47
N ALA A 161 -12.68 -14.79 -18.53
CA ALA A 161 -12.94 -13.58 -17.74
C ALA A 161 -12.92 -12.30 -18.60
N PHE A 162 -11.94 -12.19 -19.50
CA PHE A 162 -11.77 -11.04 -20.39
C PHE A 162 -12.51 -11.18 -21.72
N GLN A 163 -13.15 -12.33 -21.98
CA GLN A 163 -13.90 -12.62 -23.22
C GLN A 163 -13.06 -12.50 -24.49
N VAL A 164 -11.84 -13.01 -24.44
CA VAL A 164 -10.86 -12.99 -25.54
C VAL A 164 -10.29 -14.37 -25.79
N ASP A 165 -9.62 -14.57 -26.92
CA ASP A 165 -8.91 -15.81 -27.20
C ASP A 165 -7.73 -16.03 -26.24
N LYS A 166 -7.49 -17.29 -25.89
CA LYS A 166 -6.35 -17.70 -25.06
C LYS A 166 -5.00 -17.19 -25.61
N LYS A 167 -4.84 -17.12 -26.93
CA LYS A 167 -3.62 -16.59 -27.57
C LYS A 167 -3.38 -15.11 -27.25
N ILE A 168 -4.44 -14.31 -27.10
CA ILE A 168 -4.34 -12.91 -26.70
C ILE A 168 -3.85 -12.82 -25.26
N VAL A 169 -4.40 -13.66 -24.37
CA VAL A 169 -3.97 -13.75 -22.97
C VAL A 169 -2.50 -14.16 -22.88
N GLU A 170 -2.10 -15.25 -23.55
CA GLU A 170 -0.71 -15.72 -23.56
C GLU A 170 0.25 -14.64 -24.10
N HIS A 171 -0.19 -13.89 -25.12
CA HIS A 171 0.56 -12.74 -25.62
C HIS A 171 0.73 -11.65 -24.56
N ILE A 172 -0.33 -11.28 -23.83
CA ILE A 172 -0.26 -10.29 -22.76
C ILE A 172 0.63 -10.80 -21.61
N GLN A 173 0.45 -12.04 -21.17
CA GLN A 173 1.28 -12.66 -20.12
C GLN A 173 2.77 -12.65 -20.49
N SER A 174 3.12 -12.79 -21.78
CA SER A 174 4.53 -12.70 -22.24
C SER A 174 5.19 -11.32 -22.07
N LYS A 175 4.43 -10.28 -21.70
CA LYS A 175 4.93 -8.93 -21.46
C LYS A 175 5.26 -8.64 -20.00
N PHE A 176 4.94 -9.56 -19.09
CA PHE A 176 5.13 -9.43 -17.64
C PHE A 176 6.07 -10.52 -17.12
#